data_AF-A0A8T7C2Z5-F1
#
_entry.id   AF-A0A8T7C2Z5-F1
#
_cell.length_a   1.000
_cell.length_b   1.000
_cell.length_c   1.000
_cell.angle_alpha   90.00
_cell.angle_beta   90.00
_cell.angle_gamma   90.00
#
_symmetry.space_group_name_H-M   'P 1'
#
loop_
_entity.id
_entity.type
_entity.pdbx_description
1 polymer ?
#
loop_
_entity_poly.entity_id
_entity_poly.type
_entity_poly.pdbx_seq_one_letter_code
_entity_poly.pdbx_strand_id
1 'polypeptide(L)'
;LGGLVSLQGNRTFVRVTLVIAFVGGLATWLLAQYAIHIGASGLVFGYFGYLLARGLLEKTLTSLLITFGVIILYGSLLWGVLPGQHGISWEGHLFGFFAGILAARWRVNAQ
;
A
#
# COMPACT_ATOMS: atom_id res chain seq x y z
N LEU A 1 8.00 -3.14 -5.53
CA LEU A 1 6.68 -3.49 -4.94
C LEU A 1 5.58 -3.65 -6.00
N GLY A 2 5.28 -2.64 -6.83
CA GLY A 2 4.28 -2.77 -7.90
C GLY A 2 4.50 -3.97 -8.84
N GLY A 3 5.76 -4.26 -9.19
CA GLY A 3 6.12 -5.48 -9.94
C GLY A 3 5.74 -6.79 -9.24
N LEU A 4 5.89 -6.88 -7.91
CA LEU A 4 5.45 -8.06 -7.15
C LEU A 4 3.91 -8.20 -7.16
N VAL A 5 3.19 -7.09 -7.26
CA VAL A 5 1.73 -7.11 -7.42
C VAL A 5 1.36 -7.50 -8.86
N SER A 6 2.09 -7.05 -9.88
CA SER A 6 1.84 -7.41 -11.28
C SER A 6 2.12 -8.88 -11.60
N LEU A 7 3.08 -9.51 -10.92
CA LEU A 7 3.32 -10.95 -11.01
C LEU A 7 2.10 -11.80 -10.59
N GLN A 8 1.13 -11.20 -9.89
CA GLN A 8 -0.14 -11.85 -9.52
C GLN A 8 -1.24 -11.64 -10.59
N GLY A 9 -0.86 -11.11 -11.77
CA GLY A 9 -1.71 -10.87 -12.93
C GLY A 9 -2.10 -9.40 -13.14
N ASN A 10 -2.24 -8.98 -14.41
CA ASN A 10 -2.55 -7.59 -14.77
C ASN A 10 -3.86 -7.07 -14.14
N ARG A 11 -4.90 -7.91 -14.07
CA ARG A 11 -6.17 -7.54 -13.43
C ARG A 11 -5.99 -7.22 -11.93
N THR A 12 -5.14 -7.99 -11.25
CA THR A 12 -4.79 -7.77 -9.84
C THR A 12 -4.11 -6.42 -9.69
N PHE A 13 -3.07 -6.18 -10.49
CA PHE A 13 -2.30 -4.94 -10.45
C PHE A 13 -3.19 -3.73 -10.66
N VAL A 14 -3.98 -3.71 -11.73
CA VAL A 14 -4.87 -2.57 -12.03
C VAL A 14 -5.87 -2.34 -10.90
N ARG A 15 -6.54 -3.39 -10.40
CA ARG A 15 -7.52 -3.24 -9.31
C ARG A 15 -6.89 -2.71 -8.03
N VAL A 16 -5.76 -3.28 -7.60
CA VAL A 16 -5.05 -2.84 -6.40
C VAL A 16 -4.58 -1.39 -6.55
N THR A 17 -4.02 -1.04 -7.71
CA THR A 17 -3.59 0.32 -8.02
C THR A 17 -4.74 1.31 -7.94
N LEU A 18 -5.89 0.99 -8.56
CA LEU A 18 -7.06 1.86 -8.54
C LEU A 18 -7.61 2.01 -7.13
N VAL A 19 -7.72 0.94 -6.34
CA VAL A 19 -8.16 1.04 -4.94
C VAL A 19 -7.23 1.93 -4.14
N ILE A 20 -5.91 1.77 -4.26
CA ILE A 20 -4.95 2.62 -3.54
C ILE A 20 -5.06 4.07 -3.99
N ALA A 21 -5.08 4.32 -5.30
CA ALA A 21 -5.15 5.66 -5.87
C ALA A 21 -6.43 6.39 -5.43
N PHE A 22 -7.59 5.76 -5.56
CA PHE A 22 -8.86 6.39 -5.23
C PHE A 22 -9.10 6.47 -3.73
N VAL A 23 -8.97 5.35 -2.99
CA VAL A 23 -9.28 5.35 -1.56
C VAL A 23 -8.20 6.10 -0.77
N GLY A 24 -6.92 5.83 -1.06
CA GLY A 24 -5.81 6.51 -0.41
C GLY A 24 -5.77 7.99 -0.78
N GLY A 25 -5.97 8.33 -2.06
CA GLY A 25 -6.04 9.71 -2.53
C GLY A 25 -7.21 10.48 -1.94
N LEU A 26 -8.41 9.88 -1.89
CA LEU A 26 -9.59 10.50 -1.29
C LEU A 26 -9.42 10.71 0.22
N ALA A 27 -8.89 9.72 0.94
CA ALA A 27 -8.61 9.85 2.37
C ALA A 27 -7.56 10.94 2.62
N THR A 28 -6.53 11.04 1.79
CA THR A 28 -5.54 12.14 1.85
C THR A 28 -6.22 13.49 1.62
N TRP A 29 -7.06 13.60 0.59
CA TRP A 29 -7.75 14.86 0.28
C TRP A 29 -8.69 15.32 1.40
N LEU A 30 -9.37 14.39 2.07
CA LEU A 30 -10.34 14.71 3.13
C LEU A 30 -9.70 14.93 4.51
N LEU A 31 -8.61 14.24 4.82
CA LEU A 31 -8.11 14.09 6.20
C LEU A 31 -6.68 14.59 6.40
N ALA A 32 -5.91 14.81 5.33
CA ALA A 32 -4.55 15.36 5.48
C ALA A 32 -4.57 16.85 5.80
N GLN A 33 -3.44 17.36 6.27
CA GLN A 33 -3.25 18.80 6.45
C GLN A 33 -3.45 19.57 5.14
N TYR A 34 -3.78 20.86 5.24
CA TYR A 34 -3.97 21.71 4.06
C TYR A 34 -2.63 21.99 3.36
N ALA A 35 -2.27 21.14 2.40
CA ALA A 35 -1.05 21.23 1.61
C ALA A 35 -1.23 20.56 0.24
N ILE A 36 -0.23 20.71 -0.63
CA ILE A 36 -0.18 19.99 -1.91
C ILE A 36 0.43 18.60 -1.67
N HIS A 37 -0.41 17.57 -1.81
CA HIS A 37 -0.01 16.17 -1.71
C HIS A 37 0.06 15.56 -3.11
N ILE A 38 1.25 15.49 -3.71
CA ILE A 38 1.47 14.94 -5.05
C ILE A 38 2.62 13.93 -5.00
N GLY A 39 2.43 12.77 -5.62
CA GLY A 39 3.50 11.80 -5.84
C GLY A 39 3.03 10.36 -5.98
N ALA A 40 3.84 9.55 -6.65
CA ALA A 40 3.61 8.11 -6.78
C ALA A 40 3.93 7.34 -5.48
N SER A 41 4.53 7.99 -4.48
CA SER A 41 4.90 7.33 -3.22
C SER A 41 3.68 6.76 -2.49
N GLY A 42 2.52 7.42 -2.50
CA GLY A 42 1.28 6.86 -1.94
C GLY A 42 0.94 5.47 -2.50
N LEU A 43 1.18 5.23 -3.80
CA LEU A 43 1.03 3.91 -4.42
C LEU A 43 2.06 2.92 -3.90
N VAL A 44 3.32 3.34 -3.72
CA VAL A 44 4.39 2.49 -3.17
C VAL A 44 4.01 2.00 -1.77
N PHE A 45 3.53 2.91 -0.92
CA PHE A 45 3.06 2.59 0.43
C PHE A 45 1.82 1.68 0.41
N GLY A 46 0.89 1.90 -0.52
CA GLY A 46 -0.24 1.00 -0.69
C GLY A 46 0.15 -0.39 -1.18
N TYR A 47 1.10 -0.53 -2.11
CA TYR A 47 1.60 -1.86 -2.48
C TYR A 47 2.31 -2.54 -1.32
N PHE A 48 3.04 -1.78 -0.50
CA PHE A 48 3.64 -2.30 0.72
C PHE A 48 2.57 -2.84 1.67
N GLY A 49 1.56 -2.04 2.04
CA GLY A 49 0.46 -2.46 2.90
C GLY A 49 -0.34 -3.64 2.35
N TYR A 50 -0.59 -3.66 1.03
CA TYR A 50 -1.24 -4.77 0.33
C TYR A 50 -0.46 -6.08 0.49
N LEU A 51 0.85 -6.06 0.21
CA LEU A 51 1.69 -7.27 0.27
C LEU A 51 1.80 -7.80 1.71
N LEU A 52 1.95 -6.91 2.71
CA LEU A 52 1.97 -7.32 4.13
C LEU A 52 0.65 -7.96 4.55
N ALA A 53 -0.47 -7.30 4.27
CA ALA A 53 -1.79 -7.81 4.63
C ALA A 53 -2.11 -9.12 3.91
N ARG A 54 -1.76 -9.24 2.63
CA ARG A 54 -1.99 -10.45 1.84
C ARG A 54 -1.31 -11.68 2.45
N GLY A 55 -0.07 -11.56 2.92
CA GLY A 55 0.62 -12.66 3.60
C GLY A 55 -0.13 -13.19 4.82
N LEU A 56 -0.63 -12.27 5.65
CA LEU A 56 -1.36 -12.57 6.88
C LEU A 56 -2.78 -13.12 6.62
N LEU A 57 -3.41 -12.68 5.54
CA LEU A 57 -4.77 -13.06 5.17
C LEU A 57 -4.81 -14.40 4.42
N GLU A 58 -4.04 -14.55 3.33
CA GLU A 58 -4.04 -15.77 2.50
C GLU A 58 -3.28 -16.94 3.12
N LYS A 59 -2.24 -16.66 3.93
CA LYS A 59 -1.44 -17.66 4.66
C LYS A 59 -0.85 -18.80 3.81
N THR A 60 -0.68 -18.58 2.51
CA THR A 60 0.07 -19.50 1.64
C THR A 60 1.57 -19.35 1.87
N LEU A 61 2.36 -20.41 1.64
CA LEU A 61 3.82 -20.33 1.77
C LEU A 61 4.40 -19.22 0.89
N THR A 62 3.94 -19.11 -0.36
CA THR A 62 4.38 -18.05 -1.29
C THR A 62 4.05 -16.65 -0.77
N SER A 63 2.83 -16.40 -0.28
CA SER A 63 2.45 -15.08 0.22
C SER A 63 3.22 -14.69 1.48
N LEU A 64 3.51 -15.65 2.36
CA LEU A 64 4.32 -15.43 3.55
C LEU A 64 5.78 -15.12 3.20
N LEU A 65 6.41 -15.89 2.29
CA LEU A 65 7.78 -15.63 1.84
C LEU A 65 7.92 -14.25 1.20
N ILE A 66 6.96 -13.86 0.34
CA ILE A 66 6.93 -12.51 -0.24
C ILE A 66 6.82 -11.45 0.85
N THR A 67 5.95 -11.66 1.83
CA THR A 67 5.76 -10.72 2.96
C THR A 67 7.03 -10.54 3.76
N PHE A 68 7.69 -11.64 4.17
CA PHE A 68 8.95 -11.58 4.89
C PHE A 68 10.04 -10.89 4.07
N GLY A 69 10.18 -11.23 2.79
CA GLY A 69 11.14 -10.57 1.90
C GLY A 69 10.89 -9.06 1.78
N VAL A 70 9.62 -8.65 1.67
CA VAL A 70 9.22 -7.24 1.64
C VAL A 70 9.55 -6.53 2.95
N ILE A 71 9.31 -7.15 4.10
CA ILE A 71 9.66 -6.57 5.41
C ILE A 71 11.18 -6.39 5.54
N ILE A 72 11.96 -7.39 5.15
CA ILE A 72 13.43 -7.33 5.25
C ILE A 72 13.99 -6.23 4.35
N LEU A 73 13.53 -6.14 3.10
CA LEU A 73 14.09 -5.23 2.11
C LEU A 73 13.52 -3.80 2.20
N TYR A 74 12.27 -3.67 2.63
CA TYR A 74 11.51 -2.41 2.57
C TYR A 74 10.85 -2.04 3.90
N GLY A 75 11.16 -2.71 5.01
CA GLY A 75 10.56 -2.44 6.32
C GLY A 75 10.78 -1.01 6.81
N SER A 76 11.87 -0.36 6.40
CA SER A 76 12.13 1.05 6.69
C SER A 76 11.09 2.01 6.13
N LEU A 77 10.28 1.59 5.14
CA LEU A 77 9.15 2.38 4.66
C LEU A 77 8.17 2.73 5.78
N LEU A 78 8.05 1.90 6.83
CA LEU A 78 7.18 2.21 7.97
C LEU A 78 7.54 3.53 8.66
N TRP A 79 8.79 3.99 8.58
CA TRP A 79 9.14 5.32 9.11
C TRP A 79 8.54 6.45 8.30
N GLY A 80 8.28 6.23 7.01
CA GLY A 80 7.69 7.23 6.13
C GLY A 80 6.18 7.44 6.30
N VAL A 81 5.49 6.64 7.14
CA VAL A 81 4.10 6.93 7.55
C VAL A 81 4.02 7.79 8.81
N LEU A 82 5.15 8.18 9.40
CA LEU A 82 5.18 9.04 10.58
C LEU A 82 5.42 10.51 10.18
N PRO A 83 4.86 11.47 10.93
CA PRO A 83 5.18 12.88 10.75
C PRO A 83 6.64 13.16 11.13
N GLY A 84 7.21 14.24 10.59
CA GLY A 84 8.52 14.76 11.04
C GLY A 84 9.49 15.18 9.94
N GLN A 85 9.15 14.96 8.66
CA GLN A 85 9.96 15.43 7.54
C GLN A 85 9.23 16.51 6.76
N HIS A 86 9.77 17.73 6.77
CA HIS A 86 9.22 18.85 6.01
C HIS A 86 9.18 18.54 4.51
N GLY A 87 8.06 18.87 3.87
CA GLY A 87 7.85 18.64 2.44
C GLY A 87 7.49 17.20 2.07
N ILE A 88 7.42 16.28 3.04
CA ILE A 88 6.92 14.91 2.81
C ILE A 88 5.45 14.81 3.20
N SER A 89 4.64 14.35 2.25
CA SER A 89 3.24 13.99 2.44
C SER A 89 3.10 12.66 3.20
N TRP A 90 3.44 12.65 4.50
CA TRP A 90 3.37 11.46 5.33
C TRP A 90 1.93 10.95 5.49
N GLU A 91 0.93 11.83 5.47
CA GLU A 91 -0.49 11.43 5.48
C GLU A 91 -0.85 10.65 4.21
N GLY A 92 -0.34 11.09 3.05
CA GLY A 92 -0.50 10.36 1.79
C GLY A 92 0.16 8.98 1.82
N HIS A 93 1.29 8.83 2.51
CA HIS A 93 1.90 7.52 2.75
C HIS A 93 1.04 6.64 3.67
N LEU A 94 0.55 7.21 4.77
CA LEU A 94 -0.31 6.53 5.74
C LEU A 94 -1.60 6.02 5.09
N PHE A 95 -2.33 6.90 4.39
CA PHE A 95 -3.58 6.53 3.74
C PHE A 95 -3.36 5.61 2.55
N GLY A 96 -2.26 5.78 1.80
CA GLY A 96 -1.83 4.81 0.80
C GLY A 96 -1.66 3.41 1.40
N PHE A 97 -0.90 3.30 2.50
CA PHE A 97 -0.66 2.05 3.22
C PHE A 97 -1.97 1.36 3.64
N PHE A 98 -2.89 2.09 4.29
CA PHE A 98 -4.17 1.53 4.71
C PHE A 98 -5.09 1.16 3.53
N ALA A 99 -5.10 1.95 2.46
CA ALA A 99 -5.83 1.59 1.23
C ALA A 99 -5.29 0.28 0.62
N GLY A 100 -3.98 0.04 0.72
CA GLY A 100 -3.34 -1.23 0.37
C GLY A 100 -3.86 -2.41 1.19
N ILE A 101 -3.92 -2.26 2.52
CA ILE A 101 -4.49 -3.27 3.43
C ILE A 101 -5.95 -3.57 3.07
N LEU A 102 -6.73 -2.52 2.80
CA LEU A 102 -8.12 -2.65 2.38
C LEU A 102 -8.24 -3.41 1.05
N ALA A 103 -7.39 -3.11 0.07
CA ALA A 103 -7.35 -3.80 -1.22
C ALA A 103 -7.04 -5.30 -1.06
N ALA A 104 -6.15 -5.66 -0.12
CA ALA A 104 -5.83 -7.05 0.19
C ALA A 104 -7.06 -7.75 0.79
N ARG A 105 -7.69 -7.15 1.80
CA ARG A 105 -8.90 -7.69 2.43
C ARG A 105 -10.04 -7.90 1.43
N TRP A 106 -10.30 -6.90 0.59
CA TRP A 106 -11.34 -6.98 -0.44
C TRP A 106 -11.07 -8.11 -1.43
N ARG A 107 -9.82 -8.26 -1.88
CA ARG A 107 -9.45 -9.31 -2.84
C ARG A 107 -9.59 -10.70 -2.24
N VAL A 108 -9.06 -10.93 -1.04
CA VAL A 108 -9.08 -12.25 -0.39
C VAL A 108 -10.50 -12.74 -0.17
N ASN A 109 -11.43 -11.84 0.18
CA ASN A 109 -12.85 -12.17 0.36
C ASN A 109 -13.61 -12.41 -0.96
N ALA A 110 -13.04 -12.06 -2.10
CA ALA A 110 -13.65 -12.23 -3.41
C ALA A 110 -13.14 -13.49 -4.16
N GLN A 111 -12.29 -14.29 -3.51
CA GLN A 111 -11.80 -15.59 -3.97
C GLN A 111 -12.65 -16.71 -3.37
#